data_AF-A0A2G9TEL6-F1
#
_entry.id   AF-A0A2G9TEL6-F1
#
_cell.length_a   1.000
_cell.length_b   1.000
_cell.length_c   1.000
_cell.angle_alpha   90.00
_cell.angle_beta   90.00
_cell.angle_gamma   90.00
#
_symmetry.space_group_name_H-M   'P 1'
#
loop_
_entity.id
_entity.type
_entity.pdbx_description
1 polymer ?
#
loop_
_entity_poly.entity_id
_entity_poly.type
_entity_poly.pdbx_seq_one_letter_code
_entity_poly.pdbx_strand_id
1 'polypeptide(L)'
;MVSSRPSWCISRQRVWGTPIPALIDENGMAYISKELVEHVADLIDKHGPDIWWTCSVEDLLTEEVLKSLNLSSADGLSKGTDIMDVWMDSGVAWNCARKAYDNADAT
;
A
#
# COMPACT_ATOMS: atom_id res chain seq x y z
N MET A 1 10.48 -9.62 -25.62
CA MET A 1 11.09 -8.75 -24.59
C MET A 1 10.12 -8.35 -23.48
N VAL A 2 8.83 -8.13 -23.75
CA VAL A 2 7.79 -8.22 -22.69
C VAL A 2 7.23 -9.64 -22.62
N SER A 3 6.99 -10.26 -23.78
CA SER A 3 6.39 -11.59 -23.94
C SER A 3 7.12 -12.75 -23.25
N SER A 4 8.37 -12.58 -22.87
CA SER A 4 9.22 -13.60 -22.25
C SER A 4 9.79 -13.16 -20.89
N ARG A 5 9.30 -12.05 -20.34
CA ARG A 5 9.80 -11.52 -19.07
C ARG A 5 9.18 -12.32 -17.91
N PRO A 6 9.99 -12.80 -16.96
CA PRO A 6 9.45 -13.40 -15.74
C PRO A 6 8.69 -12.37 -14.91
N SER A 7 7.86 -12.85 -13.98
CA SER A 7 7.15 -12.00 -13.03
C SER A 7 8.11 -11.04 -12.32
N TRP A 8 7.67 -9.79 -12.15
CA TRP A 8 8.46 -8.79 -11.44
C TRP A 8 8.26 -8.97 -9.94
N CYS A 9 9.32 -9.35 -9.24
CA CYS A 9 9.36 -9.27 -7.79
C CYS A 9 9.45 -7.79 -7.39
N ILE A 10 8.34 -7.24 -6.91
CA ILE A 10 8.20 -5.84 -6.49
C ILE A 10 8.50 -5.61 -5.01
N SER A 11 8.58 -6.66 -4.19
CA SER A 11 8.79 -6.51 -2.74
C SER A 11 10.29 -6.51 -2.39
N ARG A 12 10.67 -5.73 -1.37
CA ARG A 12 12.04 -5.60 -0.88
C ARG A 12 12.04 -5.59 0.65
N GLN A 13 12.89 -6.42 1.26
CA GLN A 13 13.11 -6.44 2.72
C GLN A 13 14.09 -5.33 3.12
N ARG A 14 13.61 -4.09 3.09
CA ARG A 14 14.39 -2.87 3.38
C ARG A 14 13.56 -1.93 4.23
N VAL A 15 14.23 -1.00 4.91
CA VAL A 15 13.61 -0.10 5.90
C VAL A 15 13.20 1.26 5.32
N TRP A 16 13.64 1.61 4.11
CA TRP A 16 13.42 2.93 3.53
C TRP A 16 12.81 2.85 2.14
N GLY A 17 11.52 3.18 2.04
CA GLY A 17 10.75 3.31 0.81
C GLY A 17 9.25 3.16 1.04
N THR A 18 8.47 3.14 -0.05
CA THR A 18 7.01 3.06 0.00
C THR A 18 6.56 1.71 0.58
N PRO A 19 5.77 1.65 1.66
CA PRO A 19 5.28 0.38 2.21
C PRO A 19 4.33 -0.31 1.22
N ILE A 20 4.32 -1.65 1.22
CA ILE A 20 3.27 -2.42 0.55
C ILE A 20 2.13 -2.63 1.56
N PRO A 21 0.94 -2.02 1.37
CA PRO A 21 -0.16 -2.07 2.32
C PRO A 21 -0.89 -3.41 2.26
N ALA A 22 -0.24 -4.45 2.79
CA ALA A 22 -0.79 -5.79 2.91
C ALA A 22 -0.79 -6.21 4.39
N LEU A 23 -1.88 -6.82 4.83
CA LEU A 23 -1.97 -7.47 6.14
C LEU A 23 -1.64 -8.96 5.99
N ILE A 24 -0.96 -9.53 6.97
CA ILE A 24 -0.48 -10.92 6.95
C ILE A 24 -1.05 -11.64 8.16
N ASP A 25 -1.66 -12.81 7.96
CA ASP A 25 -2.10 -13.68 9.07
C ASP A 25 -0.96 -14.55 9.63
N GLU A 26 -1.25 -15.30 10.69
CA GLU A 26 -0.32 -16.24 11.32
C GLU A 26 0.16 -17.36 10.38
N ASN A 27 -0.57 -17.63 9.29
CA ASN A 27 -0.21 -18.64 8.28
C ASN A 27 0.64 -18.08 7.13
N GLY A 28 0.90 -16.76 7.12
CA GLY A 28 1.61 -16.08 6.05
C GLY A 28 0.75 -15.72 4.84
N MET A 29 -0.57 -15.82 4.93
CA MET A 29 -1.50 -15.38 3.88
C MET A 29 -1.59 -13.86 3.87
N ALA A 30 -1.47 -13.27 2.67
CA ALA A 30 -1.55 -11.83 2.47
C ALA A 30 -2.97 -11.38 2.08
N TYR A 31 -3.44 -10.34 2.76
CA TYR A 31 -4.73 -9.70 2.60
C TYR A 31 -4.53 -8.28 2.09
N ILE A 32 -5.10 -8.00 0.91
CA ILE A 32 -5.08 -6.68 0.29
C ILE A 32 -6.42 -6.45 -0.42
N SER A 33 -6.93 -5.23 -0.30
CA SER A 33 -8.12 -4.77 -1.00
C SER A 33 -7.92 -3.32 -1.45
N LYS A 34 -8.79 -2.87 -2.35
CA LYS A 34 -8.76 -1.49 -2.82
C LYS A 34 -9.02 -0.52 -1.67
N GLU A 35 -9.98 -0.87 -0.81
CA GLU A 35 -10.42 -0.09 0.34
C GLU A 35 -9.30 0.05 1.38
N LEU A 36 -8.53 -1.02 1.62
CA LEU A 36 -7.34 -0.94 2.48
C LEU A 36 -6.31 0.03 1.90
N VAL A 37 -6.02 -0.07 0.61
CA VAL A 37 -5.04 0.77 -0.07
C VAL A 37 -5.47 2.24 -0.04
N GLU A 38 -6.75 2.53 -0.31
CA GLU A 38 -7.31 3.88 -0.28
C GLU A 38 -7.30 4.46 1.14
N HIS A 39 -7.70 3.69 2.15
CA HIS A 39 -7.64 4.13 3.55
C HIS A 39 -6.21 4.42 4.01
N VAL A 40 -5.24 3.56 3.64
CA VAL A 40 -3.83 3.80 3.93
C VAL A 40 -3.32 5.05 3.20
N ALA A 41 -3.72 5.28 1.95
CA ALA A 41 -3.37 6.48 1.21
C ALA A 41 -3.91 7.75 1.90
N ASP A 42 -5.16 7.72 2.38
CA ASP A 42 -5.76 8.82 3.15
C ASP A 42 -5.01 9.08 4.47
N LEU A 43 -4.58 8.03 5.16
CA LEU A 43 -3.76 8.16 6.37
C LEU A 43 -2.39 8.77 6.05
N ILE A 44 -1.76 8.36 4.96
CA ILE A 44 -0.46 8.90 4.51
C ILE A 44 -0.59 10.39 4.16
N ASP A 45 -1.68 10.79 3.48
CA ASP A 45 -1.93 12.19 3.13
C ASP A 45 -2.10 13.07 4.39
N LYS A 46 -2.74 12.54 5.43
CA LYS A 46 -3.00 13.25 6.70
C LYS A 46 -1.81 13.26 7.67
N HIS A 47 -1.08 12.16 7.76
CA HIS A 47 -0.10 11.91 8.83
C HIS A 47 1.33 11.72 8.35
N GLY A 48 1.54 11.66 7.03
CA GLY A 48 2.82 11.38 6.40
C GLY A 48 3.07 9.89 6.16
N PRO A 49 4.11 9.55 5.37
CA PRO A 49 4.36 8.19 4.89
C PRO A 49 4.71 7.19 6.00
N ASP A 50 5.23 7.67 7.13
CA ASP A 50 5.64 6.81 8.24
C ASP A 50 4.44 6.23 9.02
N ILE A 51 3.22 6.71 8.75
CA ILE A 51 2.01 6.27 9.46
C ILE A 51 1.81 4.76 9.38
N TRP A 52 2.15 4.13 8.25
CA TRP A 52 2.09 2.67 8.09
C TRP A 52 2.89 1.95 9.16
N TRP A 53 4.02 2.51 9.59
CA TRP A 53 4.89 1.88 10.59
C TRP A 53 4.41 2.15 12.01
N THR A 54 3.83 3.33 12.27
CA THR A 54 3.52 3.81 13.62
C THR A 54 2.10 3.51 14.09
N CYS A 55 1.12 3.40 13.18
CA CYS A 55 -0.27 3.08 13.56
C CYS A 55 -0.44 1.61 13.97
N SER A 56 -1.53 1.28 14.66
CA SER A 56 -1.85 -0.11 14.97
C SER A 56 -2.58 -0.79 13.80
N VAL A 57 -2.77 -2.11 13.85
CA VAL A 57 -3.55 -2.83 12.82
C VAL A 57 -5.03 -2.42 12.90
N GLU A 58 -5.52 -2.14 14.10
CA GLU A 58 -6.87 -1.69 14.38
C GLU A 58 -7.17 -0.32 13.75
N ASP A 59 -6.19 0.59 13.73
CA ASP A 59 -6.32 1.90 13.06
C ASP A 59 -6.54 1.78 11.54
N LEU A 60 -6.08 0.67 10.95
CA LEU A 60 -6.18 0.38 9.52
C LEU A 60 -7.50 -0.33 9.14
N LEU A 61 -8.14 -1.00 10.09
CA LEU A 61 -9.25 -1.92 9.84
C LEU A 61 -10.60 -1.28 10.17
N THR A 62 -11.04 -0.36 9.30
CA THR A 62 -12.42 0.11 9.32
C THR A 62 -13.40 -1.03 8.99
N GLU A 63 -14.68 -0.87 9.32
CA GLU A 63 -15.72 -1.87 8.98
C GLU A 63 -15.76 -2.16 7.46
N GLU A 64 -15.52 -1.14 6.64
CA GLU A 64 -15.47 -1.26 5.18
C GLU A 64 -14.26 -2.07 4.72
N VAL A 65 -13.09 -1.84 5.33
CA VAL A 65 -11.86 -2.60 5.03
C VAL A 65 -11.99 -4.06 5.46
N LEU A 66 -12.52 -4.33 6.66
CA LEU A 66 -12.77 -5.71 7.12
C LEU A 66 -13.68 -6.47 6.15
N LYS A 67 -14.76 -5.81 5.72
CA LYS A 67 -15.71 -6.39 4.76
C LYS A 67 -15.06 -6.67 3.41
N SER A 68 -14.23 -5.77 2.88
CA SER A 68 -13.57 -5.96 1.58
C SER A 68 -12.52 -7.07 1.61
N LEU A 69 -11.92 -7.34 2.77
CA LEU A 69 -10.98 -8.44 2.99
C LEU A 69 -11.66 -9.78 3.32
N ASN A 70 -12.99 -9.81 3.47
CA ASN A 70 -13.76 -10.95 3.98
C ASN A 70 -13.27 -11.42 5.36
N LEU A 71 -12.96 -10.48 6.25
CA LEU A 71 -12.50 -10.72 7.61
C LEU A 71 -13.52 -10.19 8.62
N SER A 72 -13.67 -10.89 9.74
CA SER A 72 -14.58 -10.51 10.82
C SER A 72 -13.94 -9.63 11.89
N SER A 73 -12.62 -9.70 12.04
CA SER A 73 -11.85 -8.93 13.04
C SER A 73 -10.39 -8.78 12.62
N ALA A 74 -9.64 -8.00 13.39
CA ALA A 74 -8.20 -7.80 13.26
C ALA A 74 -7.35 -8.95 13.82
N ASP A 75 -7.99 -9.94 14.46
CA ASP A 75 -7.29 -10.93 15.29
C ASP A 75 -6.35 -11.78 14.44
N GLY A 76 -5.11 -11.92 14.91
CA GLY A 76 -4.08 -12.70 14.22
C GLY A 76 -3.50 -12.03 12.97
N LEU A 77 -3.85 -10.75 12.68
CA LEU A 77 -3.29 -9.99 11.57
C LEU A 77 -2.09 -9.14 12.01
N SER A 78 -1.14 -9.01 11.12
CA SER A 78 0.04 -8.15 11.26
C SER A 78 0.27 -7.35 9.98
N LYS A 79 0.96 -6.22 10.08
CA LYS A 79 1.34 -5.42 8.91
C LYS A 79 2.52 -6.08 8.19
N GLY A 80 2.45 -6.16 6.86
CA GLY A 80 3.60 -6.49 6.02
C GLY A 80 4.76 -5.51 6.25
N THR A 81 5.99 -6.03 6.23
CA THR A 81 7.21 -5.25 6.47
C THR A 81 8.02 -4.96 5.20
N ASP A 82 7.59 -5.51 4.07
CA ASP A 82 8.21 -5.26 2.78
C ASP A 82 7.86 -3.86 2.24
N ILE A 83 8.82 -3.26 1.57
CA ILE A 83 8.62 -2.04 0.78
C ILE A 83 8.57 -2.36 -0.72
N MET A 84 8.04 -1.42 -1.49
CA MET A 84 8.01 -1.45 -2.94
C MET A 84 9.40 -1.26 -3.55
N ASP A 85 9.64 -1.91 -4.68
CA ASP A 85 10.83 -1.70 -5.52
C ASP A 85 10.88 -0.26 -6.03
N VAL A 86 12.03 0.40 -5.92
CA VAL A 86 12.23 1.81 -6.33
C VAL A 86 11.93 2.04 -7.82
N TRP A 87 12.05 0.99 -8.64
CA TRP A 87 11.65 1.04 -10.04
C TRP A 87 10.13 1.29 -10.22
N MET A 88 9.29 0.88 -9.27
CA MET A 88 7.87 1.23 -9.26
C MET A 88 7.69 2.73 -8.98
N ASP A 89 8.32 3.26 -7.95
CA ASP A 89 8.21 4.69 -7.59
C ASP A 89 8.61 5.58 -8.78
N SER A 90 9.73 5.26 -9.43
CA SER A 90 10.15 5.98 -10.65
C SER A 90 9.21 5.75 -11.84
N GLY A 91 8.64 4.55 -11.97
CA GLY A 91 7.74 4.18 -13.06
C GLY A 91 6.38 4.88 -13.02
N VAL A 92 5.92 5.29 -11.84
CA VAL A 92 4.65 6.04 -11.68
C VAL A 92 4.83 7.56 -11.70
N ALA A 93 6.07 8.05 -11.59
CA ALA A 93 6.38 9.47 -11.49
C ALA A 93 5.79 10.32 -12.63
N TRP A 94 5.77 9.81 -13.87
CA TRP A 94 5.20 10.52 -15.02
C TRP A 94 3.71 10.83 -14.84
N ASN A 95 2.95 9.89 -14.27
CA ASN A 95 1.51 10.04 -14.08
C ASN A 95 1.23 11.01 -12.93
N CYS A 96 2.03 10.95 -11.86
CA CYS A 96 1.96 11.90 -10.75
C CYS A 96 2.25 13.32 -11.23
N ALA A 97 3.32 13.51 -12.00
CA ALA A 97 3.69 14.81 -12.56
C ALA A 97 2.58 15.34 -13.47
N ARG A 98 2.07 14.53 -14.40
CA ARG A 98 0.98 14.92 -15.31
C ARG A 98 -0.27 15.38 -14.56
N LYS A 99 -0.72 14.61 -13.55
CA LYS A 99 -1.86 14.99 -12.71
C LYS A 99 -1.63 16.30 -11.97
N ALA A 100 -0.42 16.54 -11.47
CA ALA A 100 -0.07 17.79 -10.80
C ALA A 100 -0.16 19.00 -11.76
N TYR A 101 0.28 18.84 -13.01
CA TYR A 101 0.12 19.86 -14.05
C TYR A 101 -1.36 20.11 -14.38
N ASP A 102 -2.15 19.06 -14.66
CA ASP A 102 -3.57 19.20 -14.98
C ASP A 102 -4.35 19.92 -13.87
N ASN A 103 -4.03 19.62 -12.60
CA ASN A 103 -4.66 20.26 -11.45
C ASN A 103 -4.25 21.73 -11.30
N ALA A 104 -3.01 22.08 -11.66
CA ALA A 104 -2.53 23.46 -11.60
C ALA A 104 -3.21 24.35 -12.65
N ASP A 105 -3.45 23.82 -13.87
CA ASP A 105 -4.14 24.54 -14.94
C ASP A 105 -5.67 24.61 -14.74
N ALA A 106 -6.22 23.82 -13.83
CA ALA A 106 -7.64 23.84 -13.45
C ALA A 106 -7.99 24.89 -12.39
N THR A 107 -7.00 25.66 -11.91
CA THR A 107 -7.14 26.69 -10.85
C THR A 107 -6.94 28.09 -11.43
#